data_AF-A0A1M4ML46-F1
#
_entry.id   AF-A0A1M4ML46-F1
#
_cell.length_a   1.000
_cell.length_b   1.000
_cell.length_c   1.000
_cell.angle_alpha   90.00
_cell.angle_beta   90.00
_cell.angle_gamma   90.00
#
_symmetry.space_group_name_H-M   'P 1'
#
loop_
_entity.id
_entity.type
_entity.pdbx_description
1 polymer ?
#
loop_
_entity_poly.entity_id
_entity_poly.type
_entity_poly.pdbx_seq_one_letter_code
_entity_poly.pdbx_strand_id
1 'polypeptide(L)' 'MDVCPASAITMEDGKAKVDIDLCVDCETCVDECPSEAISME' A
#
# COMPACT_ATOMS: atom_id res chain seq x y z
N MET A 1 5.88 -3.62 8.49
CA MET A 1 6.02 -2.89 7.22
C MET A 1 6.41 -3.94 6.19
N ASP A 2 5.55 -4.94 6.03
CA ASP A 2 5.92 -6.27 5.49
C ASP A 2 4.88 -6.78 4.48
N VAL A 3 3.78 -6.05 4.27
CA VAL A 3 2.70 -6.45 3.34
C VAL A 3 2.98 -6.06 1.90
N CYS A 4 3.87 -5.09 1.65
CA CYS A 4 4.22 -4.69 0.30
C CYS A 4 5.50 -5.42 -0.13
N PRO A 5 5.42 -6.40 -1.05
CA PRO A 5 6.60 -7.15 -1.51
C PRO A 5 7.60 -6.26 -2.26
N ALA A 6 7.13 -5.17 -2.87
CA ALA A 6 7.96 -4.19 -3.57
C ALA A 6 8.52 -3.10 -2.64
N SER A 7 8.21 -3.13 -1.34
CA SER A 7 8.56 -2.06 -0.40
C SER A 7 8.13 -0.66 -0.86
N ALA A 8 7.04 -0.58 -1.63
CA ALA A 8 6.51 0.65 -2.23
C ALA A 8 5.67 1.49 -1.24
N ILE A 9 5.47 1.04 0.01
CA ILE A 9 4.61 1.72 0.98
C ILE A 9 5.44 2.38 2.07
N THR A 10 5.25 3.68 2.26
CA THR A 10 5.82 4.47 3.35
C THR A 10 4.72 5.08 4.24
N MET A 11 5.08 5.46 5.46
CA MET A 11 4.18 6.17 6.38
C MET A 11 4.62 7.64 6.48
N GLU A 12 3.77 8.55 6.04
CA GLU A 12 3.96 10.00 6.12
C GLU A 12 2.76 10.62 6.85
N ASP A 13 2.99 11.38 7.92
CA ASP A 13 1.94 12.03 8.73
C ASP A 13 0.79 11.09 9.19
N GLY A 14 1.15 9.84 9.52
CA GLY A 14 0.17 8.83 9.94
C GLY A 14 -0.69 8.28 8.81
N LYS A 15 -0.38 8.61 7.55
CA LYS A 15 -1.04 8.08 6.36
C LYS A 15 -0.07 7.19 5.58
N ALA A 16 -0.58 6.08 5.07
CA ALA A 16 0.16 5.26 4.12
C ALA A 16 0.23 5.99 2.78
N LYS A 17 1.41 6.01 2.18
CA LYS A 17 1.67 6.55 0.85
C LYS A 17 2.30 5.46 0.00
N VAL A 18 1.77 5.27 -1.20
CA VAL A 18 2.23 4.27 -2.17
C VAL A 18 3.07 4.99 -3.22
N ASP A 19 4.29 4.51 -3.43
CA ASP A 19 5.11 4.89 -4.57
C ASP A 19 4.66 4.09 -5.80
N ILE A 20 4.03 4.78 -6.75
CA ILE A 20 3.47 4.17 -7.96
C ILE A 20 4.57 3.61 -8.88
N ASP A 21 5.79 4.16 -8.83
CA ASP A 21 6.89 3.72 -9.68
C ASP A 21 7.47 2.39 -9.19
N LEU A 22 7.30 2.09 -7.89
CA LEU A 22 7.69 0.82 -7.28
C LEU A 22 6.53 -0.16 -7.14
N CYS A 23 5.29 0.30 -7.25
CA CYS A 23 4.10 -0.55 -7.14
C CYS A 23 4.09 -1.58 -8.28
N VAL A 24 3.79 -2.83 -7.94
CA VAL A 24 3.71 -3.97 -8.88
C VAL A 24 2.30 -4.54 -8.96
N ASP A 25 1.30 -3.77 -8.50
CA ASP A 25 -0.12 -4.13 -8.52
C ASP A 25 -0.42 -5.51 -7.92
N CYS A 26 0.23 -5.83 -6.79
CA CYS A 26 0.04 -7.10 -6.10
C CYS A 26 -1.21 -7.15 -5.20
N GLU A 27 -1.92 -6.02 -5.06
CA GLU A 27 -3.17 -5.83 -4.32
C GLU A 27 -3.13 -6.15 -2.80
N THR A 28 -2.03 -6.67 -2.27
CA THR A 28 -1.90 -7.12 -0.88
C THR A 28 -2.23 -6.04 0.16
N CYS A 29 -1.91 -4.77 -0.13
CA CYS A 29 -2.25 -3.69 0.78
C CYS A 29 -3.74 -3.35 0.81
N VAL A 30 -4.48 -3.65 -0.27
CA VAL A 30 -5.93 -3.51 -0.34
C VAL A 30 -6.57 -4.56 0.57
N ASP A 31 -6.19 -5.83 0.38
CA ASP A 31 -6.75 -6.98 1.12
C ASP A 31 -6.48 -6.91 2.62
N GLU A 32 -5.27 -6.51 3.01
CA GLU A 32 -4.85 -6.47 4.41
C GLU A 32 -5.33 -5.20 5.13
N CYS A 33 -5.91 -4.22 4.44
CA CYS A 33 -6.33 -2.97 5.07
C CYS A 33 -7.64 -3.18 5.85
N PRO A 34 -7.62 -3.19 7.20
CA PRO A 34 -8.82 -3.48 7.99
C PRO A 34 -9.88 -2.37 7.90
N SER A 35 -9.50 -1.18 7.45
CA SER A 35 -10.43 -0.06 7.24
C SER A 35 -10.84 0.11 5.78
N GLU A 36 -10.41 -0.79 4.88
CA GLU A 36 -10.70 -0.70 3.44
C GLU A 36 -10.37 0.69 2.86
N ALA A 37 -9.31 1.34 3.37
CA ALA A 37 -8.98 2.72 3.02
C ALA A 37 -8.23 2.85 1.68
N ILE A 38 -7.85 1.74 1.07
CA ILE A 38 -7.09 1.68 -0.17
C ILE A 38 -8.00 1.05 -1.22
N SER A 39 -8.17 1.74 -2.35
CA SER A 39 -8.91 1.25 -3.52
C SER A 39 -8.07 1.47 -4.77
N MET A 40 -8.16 0.55 -5.73
CA MET A 40 -7.53 0.68 -7.04
C MET A 40 -8.64 0.90 -8.08
N GLU A 41 -8.55 1.98 -8.86
CA GLU A 41 -9.43 2.29 -9.99
C GLU A 41 -8.67 2.17 -11.32
#